data_AF-Q2NBN3-F1
#
_entry.id   AF-Q2NBN3-F1
#
_cell.length_a   1.000
_cell.length_b   1.000
_cell.length_c   1.000
_cell.angle_alpha   90.00
_cell.angle_beta   90.00
_cell.angle_gamma   90.00
#
_symmetry.space_group_name_H-M   'P 1'
#
loop_
_entity.id
_entity.type
_entity.pdbx_description
1 polymer ?
#
loop_
_entity_poly.entity_id
_entity_poly.type
_entity_poly.pdbx_seq_one_letter_code
_entity_poly.pdbx_strand_id
1 'polypeptide(L)'
;MPSKRSAVAALQKLEADRLALDQRQKELEQQAALELGSVILGTGLETFSKKGLARLAVELAKLGEDEALKRLGASTSSPSSQEVPVK
;
A
#
# COMPACT_ATOMS: atom_id res chain seq x y z
N MET A 1 21.84 -29.95 -33.94
CA MET A 1 22.43 -29.07 -32.91
C MET A 1 21.84 -27.67 -33.06
N PRO A 2 21.39 -27.00 -31.99
CA PRO A 2 20.91 -25.62 -32.09
C PRO A 2 22.05 -24.72 -32.59
N SER A 3 21.80 -23.93 -33.62
CA SER A 3 22.81 -23.06 -34.22
C SER A 3 23.03 -21.81 -33.36
N LYS A 4 24.22 -21.19 -33.41
CA LYS A 4 24.49 -19.92 -32.69
C LYS A 4 23.43 -18.84 -32.95
N ARG A 5 22.80 -18.87 -34.13
CA ARG A 5 21.71 -17.96 -34.53
C ARG A 5 20.43 -18.16 -33.71
N SER A 6 20.15 -19.37 -33.22
CA SER A 6 18.97 -19.64 -32.37
C SER A 6 19.17 -19.20 -30.92
N ALA A 7 20.41 -19.22 -30.41
CA ALA A 7 20.71 -18.72 -29.07
C ALA A 7 20.58 -17.19 -28.99
N VAL A 8 21.04 -16.47 -30.03
CA VAL A 8 20.87 -15.01 -30.12
C VAL A 8 19.39 -14.63 -30.24
N ALA A 9 18.61 -15.34 -31.05
CA ALA A 9 17.17 -15.11 -31.16
C ALA A 9 16.42 -15.34 -29.84
N ALA A 10 16.83 -16.36 -29.06
CA ALA A 10 16.26 -16.62 -27.74
C ALA A 10 16.59 -15.50 -26.74
N LEU A 11 17.81 -14.95 -26.77
CA LEU A 11 18.19 -13.80 -25.94
C LEU A 11 17.42 -12.54 -26.30
N GLN A 12 17.27 -12.24 -27.60
CA GLN A 12 16.48 -11.10 -28.06
C GLN A 12 15.01 -11.21 -27.64
N LYS A 13 14.44 -12.41 -27.70
CA LYS A 13 13.08 -12.66 -27.20
C LYS A 13 12.98 -12.42 -25.68
N LEU A 14 13.94 -12.92 -24.91
CA LEU A 14 13.97 -12.73 -23.46
C LEU A 14 14.09 -11.25 -23.07
N GLU A 15 14.88 -10.47 -23.80
CA GLU A 15 14.99 -9.01 -23.61
C GLU A 15 13.67 -8.30 -23.92
N ALA A 16 13.02 -8.66 -25.03
CA ALA A 16 11.70 -8.13 -25.37
C ALA A 16 10.63 -8.48 -24.32
N ASP A 17 10.63 -9.73 -23.83
CA ASP A 17 9.71 -10.20 -22.79
C ASP A 17 9.95 -9.46 -21.46
N ARG A 18 11.20 -9.19 -21.09
CA ARG A 18 11.53 -8.36 -19.91
C ARG A 18 11.00 -6.95 -20.03
N LEU A 19 11.23 -6.29 -21.17
CA LEU A 19 10.73 -4.94 -21.40
C LEU A 19 9.20 -4.88 -21.34
N ALA A 20 8.51 -5.89 -21.87
CA ALA A 20 7.06 -5.99 -21.80
C ALA A 20 6.55 -6.19 -20.36
N LEU A 21 7.24 -7.02 -19.55
CA LEU A 21 6.91 -7.21 -18.15
C LEU A 21 7.13 -5.92 -17.33
N ASP A 22 8.22 -5.21 -17.57
CA ASP A 22 8.51 -3.93 -16.89
C ASP A 22 7.43 -2.88 -17.19
N GLN A 23 6.95 -2.81 -18.43
CA GLN A 23 5.84 -1.92 -18.80
C GLN A 23 4.56 -2.30 -18.07
N ARG A 24 4.21 -3.59 -18.09
CA ARG A 24 3.01 -4.10 -17.42
C ARG A 24 3.07 -3.89 -15.91
N GLN A 25 4.24 -4.03 -15.29
CA GLN A 25 4.42 -3.75 -13.87
C GLN A 25 4.09 -2.28 -13.56
N LYS A 26 4.62 -1.33 -14.36
CA LYS A 26 4.34 0.10 -14.17
C LYS A 26 2.86 0.43 -14.32
N GLU A 27 2.18 -0.19 -15.29
CA GLU A 27 0.74 -0.03 -15.47
C GLU A 27 -0.04 -0.53 -14.25
N LEU A 28 0.31 -1.71 -13.72
CA LEU A 28 -0.31 -2.27 -12.53
C LEU A 28 -0.05 -1.41 -11.29
N GLU A 29 1.17 -0.90 -11.11
CA GLU A 29 1.49 0.03 -10.02
C GLU A 29 0.66 1.32 -10.10
N GLN A 30 0.46 1.84 -11.31
CA GLN A 30 -0.36 3.02 -11.53
C GLN A 30 -1.84 2.75 -11.23
N GLN A 31 -2.38 1.60 -11.68
CA GLN A 31 -3.74 1.19 -11.37
C GLN A 31 -3.95 0.99 -9.86
N ALA A 32 -3.04 0.30 -9.19
CA ALA A 32 -3.08 0.12 -7.75
C ALA A 32 -3.06 1.46 -7.00
N ALA A 33 -2.23 2.42 -7.44
CA ALA A 33 -2.20 3.74 -6.85
C ALA A 33 -3.55 4.50 -6.99
N LEU A 34 -4.23 4.36 -8.14
CA LEU A 34 -5.55 4.95 -8.36
C LEU A 34 -6.63 4.28 -7.51
N GLU A 35 -6.64 2.96 -7.44
CA GLU A 35 -7.58 2.20 -6.61
C GLU A 35 -7.41 2.54 -5.12
N LEU A 36 -6.17 2.54 -4.62
CA LEU A 36 -5.88 2.94 -3.24
C LEU A 36 -6.29 4.39 -2.97
N GLY A 37 -6.04 5.29 -3.92
CA GLY A 37 -6.51 6.67 -3.85
C GLY A 37 -8.03 6.74 -3.71
N SER A 38 -8.78 5.96 -4.49
CA SER A 38 -10.24 5.93 -4.44
C SER A 38 -10.80 5.45 -3.10
N VAL A 39 -10.15 4.48 -2.46
CA VAL A 39 -10.53 3.97 -1.13
C VAL A 39 -10.27 5.01 -0.05
N ILE A 40 -9.22 5.82 -0.21
CA ILE A 40 -8.82 6.84 0.76
C ILE A 40 -9.74 8.06 0.73
N LEU A 41 -10.30 8.42 -0.43
CA LEU A 41 -11.12 9.63 -0.57
C LEU A 41 -12.37 9.59 0.34
N GLY A 42 -12.58 10.66 1.12
CA GLY A 42 -13.71 10.78 2.03
C GLY A 42 -13.54 10.06 3.36
N THR A 43 -12.38 9.44 3.61
CA THR A 43 -12.03 8.83 4.90
C THR A 43 -11.34 9.80 5.86
N GLY A 44 -10.97 11.00 5.39
CA GLY A 44 -10.19 11.99 6.13
C GLY A 44 -8.68 11.76 6.05
N LEU A 45 -8.22 10.59 5.58
CA LEU A 45 -6.81 10.29 5.34
C LEU A 45 -6.20 11.16 4.22
N GLU A 46 -7.02 11.77 3.36
CA GLU A 46 -6.59 12.76 2.37
C GLU A 46 -5.95 14.03 2.98
N THR A 47 -6.22 14.31 4.26
CA THR A 47 -5.64 15.45 4.98
C THR A 47 -4.24 15.17 5.53
N PHE A 48 -3.82 13.90 5.56
CA PHE A 48 -2.54 13.52 6.14
C PHE A 48 -1.39 13.91 5.20
N SER A 49 -0.27 14.33 5.78
CA SER A 49 0.95 14.54 5.00
C SER A 49 1.48 13.21 4.44
N LYS A 50 2.09 13.23 3.25
CA LYS A 50 2.73 12.05 2.64
C LYS A 50 3.68 11.31 3.59
N LYS A 51 4.50 12.06 4.34
CA LYS A 51 5.44 11.50 5.33
C LYS A 51 4.71 10.86 6.51
N GLY A 52 3.62 11.48 6.96
CA GLY A 52 2.76 10.96 8.01
C GLY A 52 2.08 9.65 7.61
N LEU A 53 1.47 9.60 6.42
CA LEU A 53 0.86 8.40 5.86
C LEU A 53 1.87 7.26 5.70
N ALA A 54 3.04 7.55 5.15
CA ALA A 54 4.09 6.54 4.98
C ALA A 54 4.53 5.95 6.33
N ARG A 55 4.70 6.80 7.35
CA ARG A 55 5.06 6.35 8.69
C ARG A 55 3.94 5.53 9.33
N LEU A 56 2.70 5.99 9.21
CA LEU A 56 1.52 5.26 9.69
C LEU A 56 1.45 3.87 9.04
N ALA A 57 1.56 3.79 7.72
CA ALA A 57 1.56 2.52 6.99
C ALA A 57 2.67 1.57 7.47
N VAL A 58 3.89 2.07 7.70
CA VAL A 58 5.01 1.27 8.22
C VAL A 58 4.73 0.74 9.63
N GLU A 59 4.19 1.57 10.53
CA GLU A 59 3.88 1.13 11.89
C GLU A 59 2.70 0.14 11.93
N LEU A 60 1.66 0.36 11.11
CA LEU A 60 0.55 -0.58 10.97
C LEU A 60 1.01 -1.92 10.40
N ALA A 61 1.90 -1.91 9.40
CA ALA A 61 2.45 -3.13 8.82
C ALA A 61 3.24 -3.98 9.83
N LYS A 62 3.91 -3.37 10.81
CA LYS A 62 4.61 -4.09 11.89
C LYS A 62 3.64 -4.79 12.85
N LEU A 63 2.46 -4.21 13.05
CA LEU A 63 1.44 -4.71 13.98
C LEU A 63 0.56 -5.79 13.32
N GLY A 64 0.37 -5.71 12.01
CA GLY A 64 -0.64 -6.50 11.30
C GLY A 64 -2.02 -5.84 11.38
N GLU A 65 -2.86 -6.11 10.38
CA GLU A 65 -4.14 -5.42 10.18
C GLU A 65 -5.10 -5.57 11.36
N ASP A 66 -5.34 -6.80 11.82
CA ASP A 66 -6.30 -7.09 12.90
C ASP A 66 -5.90 -6.44 14.23
N GLU A 67 -4.62 -6.55 14.61
CA GLU A 67 -4.10 -5.98 15.85
C GLU A 67 -4.03 -4.45 15.78
N ALA A 68 -3.74 -3.89 14.60
CA ALA A 68 -3.79 -2.45 14.38
C ALA A 68 -5.22 -1.91 14.52
N LEU A 69 -6.20 -2.55 13.89
CA LEU A 69 -7.62 -2.17 13.99
C LEU A 69 -8.12 -2.27 15.43
N LYS A 70 -7.75 -3.33 16.15
CA LYS A 70 -8.08 -3.50 17.57
C LYS A 70 -7.53 -2.35 18.43
N ARG A 71 -6.27 -1.93 18.21
CA ARG A 71 -5.66 -0.82 18.96
C ARG A 71 -6.25 0.53 18.62
N LEU A 72 -6.52 0.80 17.35
CA LEU A 72 -7.18 2.01 16.91
C LEU A 72 -8.61 2.09 17.48
N GLY A 73 -9.37 0.99 17.44
CA GLY A 73 -10.69 0.89 18.07
C GLY A 73 -10.66 1.05 19.58
N ALA A 74 -9.68 0.46 20.28
CA ALA A 74 -9.52 0.59 21.73
C ALA A 74 -9.20 2.03 22.19
N SER A 75 -8.66 2.89 21.30
CA SER A 75 -8.40 4.30 21.61
C SER A 75 -9.67 5.17 21.59
N THR A 76 -10.75 4.71 20.97
CA THR A 76 -12.02 5.46 20.89
C THR A 76 -12.93 5.25 22.11
N SER A 77 -12.62 4.30 23.00
CA SER A 77 -13.39 4.01 24.21
C SER A 77 -12.91 4.80 25.44
N SER A 78 -12.83 6.13 25.34
CA SER A 78 -12.70 7.01 26.52
C SER A 78 -13.74 8.13 26.46
N PRO A 79 -15.00 7.87 26.87
CA PRO A 79 -15.88 8.96 27.25
C PRO A 79 -15.44 9.47 28.63
N SER A 80 -14.95 10.70 28.65
CA SER A 80 -14.87 11.52 29.84
C SER A 80 -16.23 11.55 30.55
N SER A 81 -16.29 11.02 31.77
CA SER A 81 -17.30 11.40 32.75
C SER A 81 -16.58 11.63 34.07
N GLN A 82 -16.00 12.83 34.19
CA GLN A 82 -15.82 13.45 35.49
C GLN A 82 -17.22 13.82 36.00
N GLU A 83 -17.82 12.91 36.77
CA GLU A 83 -18.94 13.26 37.61
C GLU A 83 -18.36 13.91 38.87
N VAL A 84 -18.43 15.24 38.92
CA VAL A 84 -18.02 16.02 40.08
C VAL A 84 -19.16 15.94 41.09
N PRO A 85 -18.96 15.40 42.32
CA PRO A 85 -20.00 15.45 43.33
C PRO A 85 -20.10 16.87 43.87
N VAL A 86 -21.22 17.54 43.58
CA VAL A 86 -21.59 18.76 44.29
C VAL A 86 -22.12 18.35 45.66
N LYS A 87 -21.52 18.94 46.69
CA LYS A 87 -21.84 18.76 48.12
C LYS A 87 -23.28 19.15 48.44
#